data_AF-A0A0V7ZVJ5-F1
#
_entry.id   AF-A0A0V7ZVJ5-F1
#
_cell.length_a   1.000
_cell.length_b   1.000
_cell.length_c   1.000
_cell.angle_alpha   90.00
_cell.angle_beta   90.00
_cell.angle_gamma   90.00
#
_symmetry.space_group_name_H-M   'P 1'
#
loop_
_entity.id
_entity.type
_entity.pdbx_description
1 polymer ?
#
loop_
_entity_poly.entity_id
_entity_poly.type
_entity_poly.pdbx_seq_one_letter_code
_entity_poly.pdbx_strand_id
1 'polypeptide(L)'
;MIPQYLIDKNNEDERYYGVTIGIVTNNKDEDGLGRIKVKFPLLSETDESYWARVLSPMAGKERGLYFLPEIEDEVLVAFENGMIDCPYILGGLWNGVDKPPESNKEGVNRRLIKSRSGHTIVLDDTKDKEKIIIQDKTQKNKIEIDSVGNKLTISFPEKKSNEIVIDSESGEITVIGKDSAVKIECKTMEINAKDALKLKSKKVTINDTSLEIS
;
A
#
# COMPACT_ATOMS: atom_id res chain seq x y z
N MET A 1 29.42 -10.06 -22.14
CA MET A 1 29.59 -10.57 -23.52
C MET A 1 28.26 -11.20 -23.92
N ILE A 2 27.52 -10.58 -24.83
CA ILE A 2 26.21 -11.06 -25.29
C ILE A 2 26.45 -12.26 -26.22
N PRO A 3 25.70 -13.37 -26.12
CA PRO A 3 25.87 -14.52 -27.00
C PRO A 3 25.65 -14.17 -28.48
N GLN A 4 26.59 -14.59 -29.32
CA GLN A 4 26.64 -14.29 -30.77
C GLN A 4 25.40 -14.75 -31.57
N TYR A 5 24.57 -15.66 -31.03
CA TYR A 5 23.38 -16.19 -31.70
C TYR A 5 22.14 -15.29 -31.59
N LEU A 6 22.22 -14.18 -30.85
CA LEU A 6 21.15 -13.16 -30.79
C LEU A 6 21.31 -12.06 -31.83
N ILE A 7 22.30 -12.15 -32.72
CA ILE A 7 22.53 -11.19 -33.81
C ILE A 7 22.30 -11.92 -35.13
N ASP A 8 21.05 -11.87 -35.62
CA ASP A 8 20.75 -12.29 -36.98
C ASP A 8 21.33 -11.25 -37.96
N LYS A 9 22.18 -11.71 -38.88
CA LYS A 9 23.04 -10.85 -39.71
C LYS A 9 22.41 -10.44 -41.04
N ASN A 10 21.14 -10.76 -41.30
CA ASN A 10 20.52 -10.53 -42.60
C ASN A 10 19.05 -10.10 -42.52
N ASN A 11 18.74 -8.89 -42.00
CA ASN A 11 17.70 -8.00 -42.55
C ASN A 11 17.54 -6.71 -41.73
N GLU A 12 17.25 -5.62 -42.45
CA GLU A 12 16.93 -4.27 -41.98
C GLU A 12 15.59 -4.21 -41.22
N ASP A 13 15.59 -4.70 -40.00
CA ASP A 13 14.54 -4.41 -39.02
C ASP A 13 15.21 -4.57 -37.65
N GLU A 14 15.62 -3.45 -37.02
CA GLU A 14 16.29 -3.44 -35.70
C GLU A 14 15.30 -3.88 -34.61
N ARG A 15 14.99 -5.18 -34.59
CA ARG A 15 14.10 -5.80 -33.61
C ARG A 15 14.91 -6.24 -32.40
N TYR A 16 14.45 -5.84 -31.21
CA TYR A 16 15.00 -6.29 -29.94
C TYR A 16 13.98 -7.11 -29.16
N TYR A 17 14.08 -8.44 -29.26
CA TYR A 17 13.15 -9.37 -28.59
C TYR A 17 13.47 -9.63 -27.11
N GLY A 18 14.56 -9.04 -26.60
CA GLY A 18 14.93 -9.13 -25.20
C GLY A 18 14.15 -8.16 -24.31
N VAL A 19 14.53 -8.17 -23.04
CA VAL A 19 14.17 -7.12 -22.08
C VAL A 19 15.43 -6.37 -21.67
N THR A 20 15.30 -5.08 -21.37
CA THR A 20 16.40 -4.24 -20.87
C THR A 20 15.95 -3.46 -19.65
N ILE A 21 16.92 -2.97 -18.87
CA ILE A 21 16.65 -1.98 -17.83
C ILE A 21 16.45 -0.60 -18.46
N GLY A 22 15.60 0.21 -17.84
CA GLY A 22 15.45 1.63 -18.10
C GLY A 22 15.36 2.40 -16.79
N ILE A 23 15.75 3.67 -16.81
CA ILE A 23 15.64 4.58 -15.68
C ILE A 23 14.55 5.60 -16.00
N VAL A 24 13.56 5.74 -15.13
CA VAL A 24 12.43 6.64 -15.37
C VAL A 24 12.89 8.10 -15.42
N THR A 25 12.56 8.79 -16.51
CA THR A 25 12.90 10.20 -16.72
C THR A 25 11.68 11.11 -16.61
N ASN A 26 10.49 10.60 -16.95
CA ASN A 26 9.27 11.37 -16.93
C ASN A 26 8.04 10.49 -16.63
N ASN A 27 7.22 10.89 -15.67
CA ASN A 27 5.97 10.24 -15.31
C ASN A 27 4.76 11.19 -15.30
N LYS A 28 4.90 12.37 -15.93
CA LYS A 28 3.84 13.36 -16.10
C LYS A 28 3.23 13.25 -17.50
N ASP A 29 2.37 12.25 -17.68
CA ASP A 29 1.67 12.01 -18.93
C ASP A 29 0.50 12.99 -19.12
N GLU A 30 0.65 13.94 -20.03
CA GLU A 30 -0.36 14.98 -20.32
C GLU A 30 -1.68 14.42 -20.85
N ASP A 31 -1.66 13.24 -21.48
CA ASP A 31 -2.87 12.57 -21.97
C ASP A 31 -3.61 11.80 -20.87
N GLY A 32 -3.02 11.71 -19.66
CA GLY A 32 -3.64 11.04 -18.51
C GLY A 32 -3.75 9.52 -18.63
N LEU A 33 -2.93 8.89 -19.48
CA LEU A 33 -2.98 7.43 -19.72
C LEU A 33 -2.12 6.61 -18.75
N GLY A 34 -1.40 7.27 -17.83
CA GLY A 34 -0.53 6.60 -16.86
C GLY A 34 0.72 5.99 -17.50
N ARG A 35 1.23 6.61 -18.57
CA ARG A 35 2.48 6.21 -19.23
C ARG A 35 3.68 6.86 -18.53
N ILE A 36 4.86 6.28 -18.75
CA ILE A 36 6.14 6.87 -18.36
C ILE A 36 7.11 6.90 -19.54
N LYS A 37 8.18 7.68 -19.41
CA LYS A 37 9.34 7.60 -20.27
C LYS A 37 10.56 7.19 -19.48
N VAL A 38 11.49 6.54 -20.16
CA VAL A 38 12.74 6.05 -19.57
C VAL A 38 13.92 6.42 -20.44
N LYS A 39 15.10 6.51 -19.85
CA LYS A 39 16.38 6.42 -20.58
C LYS A 39 16.97 5.02 -20.47
N PHE A 40 17.75 4.63 -21.46
CA PHE A 40 18.40 3.31 -21.51
C PHE A 40 19.90 3.48 -21.21
N PRO A 41 20.40 3.05 -20.03
CA PRO A 41 21.79 3.28 -19.62
C PRO A 41 22.85 2.76 -20.61
N LEU A 42 22.52 1.76 -21.43
CA LEU A 42 23.45 1.14 -22.38
C LEU A 42 23.48 1.82 -23.76
N LEU A 43 22.57 2.76 -24.04
CA LEU A 43 22.46 3.40 -25.36
C LEU A 43 22.98 4.83 -25.34
N SER A 44 22.43 5.67 -24.47
CA SER A 44 22.70 7.11 -24.44
C SER A 44 22.21 7.72 -23.13
N GLU A 45 22.90 8.75 -22.65
CA GLU A 45 22.49 9.52 -21.47
C GLU A 45 21.46 10.60 -21.79
N THR A 46 21.32 10.98 -23.06
CA THR A 46 20.43 12.07 -23.50
C THR A 46 19.14 11.58 -24.11
N ASP A 47 19.12 10.34 -24.59
CA ASP A 47 17.98 9.83 -25.34
C ASP A 47 16.93 9.27 -24.38
N GLU A 48 15.70 9.68 -24.63
CA GLU A 48 14.51 9.29 -23.87
C GLU A 48 13.60 8.45 -24.76
N SER A 49 12.96 7.43 -24.18
CA SER A 49 12.01 6.59 -24.88
C SER A 49 10.76 7.35 -25.32
N TYR A 50 9.99 6.75 -26.24
CA TYR A 50 8.58 7.09 -26.39
C TYR A 50 7.80 6.77 -25.09
N TRP A 51 6.59 7.32 -24.96
CA TRP A 51 5.70 7.03 -23.85
C TRP A 51 5.37 5.53 -23.78
N ALA A 52 5.80 4.89 -22.72
CA ALA A 52 5.63 3.47 -22.46
C ALA A 52 4.42 3.22 -21.55
N ARG A 53 3.57 2.26 -21.92
CA ARG A 53 2.49 1.80 -21.02
C ARG A 53 3.09 0.99 -19.88
N VAL A 54 2.58 1.18 -18.67
CA VAL A 54 2.99 0.42 -17.49
C VAL A 54 2.05 -0.76 -17.26
N LEU A 55 2.63 -1.95 -17.15
CA LEU A 55 1.91 -3.16 -16.78
C LEU A 55 1.36 -2.99 -15.37
N SER A 56 0.05 -3.19 -15.23
CA SER A 56 -0.60 -3.32 -13.93
C SER A 56 -1.08 -4.76 -13.75
N PRO A 57 -0.98 -5.35 -12.55
CA PRO A 57 -1.53 -6.69 -12.30
C PRO A 57 -3.04 -6.78 -12.59
N MET A 58 -3.76 -5.65 -12.52
CA MET A 58 -5.16 -5.56 -12.94
C MET A 58 -5.47 -4.13 -13.40
N ALA A 59 -5.97 -3.99 -14.62
CA ALA A 59 -6.45 -2.73 -15.17
C ALA A 59 -7.78 -2.93 -15.91
N GLY A 60 -8.71 -1.99 -15.74
CA GLY A 60 -9.97 -1.94 -16.47
C GLY A 60 -10.60 -0.56 -16.36
N LYS A 61 -11.76 -0.37 -17.00
CA LYS A 61 -12.50 0.89 -16.93
C LYS A 61 -12.74 1.27 -15.46
N GLU A 62 -12.12 2.38 -15.03
CA GLU A 62 -12.22 3.00 -13.69
C GLU A 62 -11.88 2.07 -12.50
N ARG A 63 -11.06 1.03 -12.73
CA ARG A 63 -10.65 0.10 -11.68
C ARG A 63 -9.28 -0.51 -11.96
N GLY A 64 -8.55 -0.88 -10.90
CA GLY A 64 -7.28 -1.57 -11.02
C GLY A 64 -6.31 -1.27 -9.89
N LEU A 65 -5.08 -1.75 -10.06
CA LEU A 65 -3.95 -1.39 -9.22
C LEU A 65 -3.14 -0.30 -9.94
N TYR A 66 -3.04 0.87 -9.31
CA TYR A 66 -2.32 2.01 -9.87
C TYR A 66 -1.08 2.30 -9.04
N PHE A 67 0.06 1.77 -9.48
CA PHE A 67 1.38 2.01 -8.90
C PHE A 67 2.32 2.46 -10.01
N LEU A 68 2.41 3.78 -10.21
CA LEU A 68 3.27 4.36 -11.24
C LEU A 68 4.69 4.51 -10.67
N PRO A 69 5.73 4.07 -11.40
CA PRO A 69 7.12 4.32 -11.04
C PRO A 69 7.44 5.81 -10.88
N GLU A 70 8.37 6.12 -9.99
CA GLU A 70 8.89 7.46 -9.77
C GLU A 70 10.06 7.79 -10.70
N ILE A 71 10.36 9.08 -10.86
CA ILE A 71 11.55 9.52 -11.59
C ILE A 71 12.78 8.97 -10.87
N GLU A 72 13.76 8.50 -11.64
CA GLU A 72 14.96 7.76 -11.22
C GLU A 72 14.75 6.30 -10.79
N ASP A 73 13.52 5.78 -10.73
CA ASP A 73 13.31 4.34 -10.48
C ASP A 73 13.89 3.51 -11.63
N GLU A 74 14.50 2.37 -11.31
CA GLU A 74 14.89 1.36 -12.29
C GLU A 74 13.70 0.47 -12.64
N VAL A 75 13.43 0.29 -13.93
CA VAL A 75 12.31 -0.50 -14.45
C VAL A 75 12.77 -1.49 -15.50
N LEU A 76 12.05 -2.61 -15.61
CA LEU A 76 12.24 -3.59 -16.67
C LEU A 76 11.37 -3.23 -17.89
N VAL A 77 11.98 -3.16 -19.06
CA VAL A 77 11.37 -2.72 -20.31
C VAL A 77 11.36 -3.86 -21.33
N ALA A 78 10.20 -4.07 -21.95
CA ALA A 78 10.01 -4.92 -23.12
C ALA A 78 9.53 -4.08 -24.32
N PHE A 79 9.58 -4.66 -25.51
CA PHE A 79 9.27 -3.94 -26.75
C PHE A 79 8.25 -4.70 -27.58
N GLU A 80 7.21 -4.01 -28.06
CA GLU A 80 6.13 -4.62 -28.83
C GLU A 80 6.67 -5.28 -30.10
N ASN A 81 6.58 -6.61 -30.22
CA ASN A 81 7.17 -7.36 -31.34
C ASN A 81 8.64 -6.99 -31.62
N GLY A 82 9.38 -6.60 -30.58
CA GLY A 82 10.76 -6.14 -30.67
C GLY A 82 10.96 -4.71 -31.20
N MET A 83 9.90 -3.92 -31.37
CA MET A 83 9.97 -2.53 -31.83
C MET A 83 10.45 -1.60 -30.72
N ILE A 84 11.68 -1.09 -30.83
CA ILE A 84 12.32 -0.24 -29.80
C ILE A 84 11.52 1.05 -29.54
N ASP A 85 10.82 1.56 -30.56
CA ASP A 85 9.94 2.73 -30.46
C ASP A 85 8.59 2.45 -29.78
N CYS A 86 8.27 1.19 -29.48
CA CYS A 86 7.03 0.76 -28.83
C CYS A 86 7.29 0.05 -27.49
N PRO A 87 7.77 0.77 -26.45
CA PRO A 87 8.13 0.18 -25.17
C PRO A 87 6.93 -0.13 -24.26
N TYR A 88 7.08 -1.20 -23.48
CA TYR A 88 6.24 -1.60 -22.36
C TYR A 88 7.06 -1.70 -21.08
N ILE A 89 6.55 -1.12 -19.99
CA ILE A 89 7.16 -1.24 -18.67
C ILE A 89 6.54 -2.43 -17.96
N LEU A 90 7.35 -3.42 -17.62
CA LEU A 90 6.89 -4.64 -16.95
C LEU A 90 6.77 -4.48 -15.43
N GLY A 91 7.58 -3.60 -14.84
CA GLY A 91 7.60 -3.31 -13.41
C GLY A 91 8.91 -2.70 -12.95
N GLY A 92 8.96 -2.26 -11.69
CA GLY A 92 10.18 -1.76 -11.04
C GLY A 92 11.11 -2.87 -10.58
N LEU A 93 12.41 -2.57 -10.54
CA LEU A 93 13.46 -3.46 -10.08
C LEU A 93 14.17 -2.83 -8.88
N TRP A 94 14.28 -3.59 -7.79
CA TRP A 94 15.21 -3.22 -6.72
C TRP A 94 16.64 -3.52 -7.16
N ASN A 95 17.59 -2.67 -6.76
CA ASN A 95 18.99 -2.75 -7.14
C ASN A 95 19.92 -2.45 -5.94
N GLY A 96 21.20 -2.15 -6.21
CA GLY A 96 22.20 -1.88 -5.16
C GLY A 96 21.97 -0.55 -4.40
N VAL A 97 21.23 0.38 -5.02
CA VAL A 97 20.88 1.70 -4.47
C VAL A 97 19.48 1.63 -3.86
N ASP A 98 18.48 1.31 -4.67
CA ASP A 98 17.08 1.17 -4.28
C ASP A 98 16.82 -0.24 -3.78
N LYS A 99 16.80 -0.38 -2.46
CA LYS A 99 16.67 -1.68 -1.79
C LYS A 99 15.21 -2.02 -1.54
N PRO A 100 14.87 -3.33 -1.52
CA PRO A 100 13.54 -3.75 -1.09
C PRO A 100 13.23 -3.23 0.32
N PRO A 101 11.94 -2.98 0.64
CA PRO A 101 11.54 -2.39 1.91
C PRO A 101 11.77 -3.30 3.13
N GLU A 102 12.00 -4.60 2.90
CA GLU A 102 12.29 -5.61 3.91
C GLU A 102 13.44 -6.50 3.43
N SER A 103 14.19 -7.06 4.38
CA SER A 103 15.25 -8.04 4.09
C SER A 103 14.68 -9.46 4.08
N ASN A 104 15.19 -10.30 3.19
CA ASN A 104 14.88 -11.73 3.12
C ASN A 104 16.03 -12.63 3.63
N LYS A 105 17.03 -12.07 4.32
CA LYS A 105 18.22 -12.81 4.78
C LYS A 105 17.90 -13.99 5.70
N GLU A 106 16.85 -13.85 6.51
CA GLU A 106 16.40 -14.87 7.47
C GLU A 106 15.16 -15.64 6.97
N GLY A 107 14.85 -15.55 5.67
CA GLY A 107 13.60 -16.05 5.08
C GLY A 107 12.53 -14.96 4.96
N VAL A 108 11.37 -15.33 4.38
CA VAL A 108 10.28 -14.39 4.06
C VAL A 108 9.04 -14.72 4.88
N ASN A 109 8.82 -13.97 5.95
CA ASN A 109 7.62 -14.06 6.77
C ASN A 109 6.69 -12.87 6.57
N ARG A 110 7.17 -11.75 6.01
CA ARG A 110 6.38 -10.53 5.84
C ARG A 110 6.20 -10.19 4.37
N ARG A 111 4.95 -9.92 3.97
CA ARG A 111 4.56 -9.43 2.65
C ARG A 111 3.91 -8.08 2.85
N LEU A 112 4.35 -7.05 2.13
CA LEU A 112 3.81 -5.72 2.34
C LEU A 112 3.80 -4.83 1.12
N ILE A 113 2.88 -3.86 1.15
CA ILE A 113 2.86 -2.70 0.28
C ILE A 113 3.43 -1.54 1.09
N LYS A 114 4.40 -0.81 0.54
CA LYS A 114 4.96 0.41 1.14
C LYS A 114 4.90 1.54 0.11
N SER A 115 4.30 2.66 0.49
CA SER A 115 4.34 3.88 -0.33
C SER A 115 5.62 4.67 -0.07
N ARG A 116 5.99 5.58 -0.98
CA ARG A 116 7.14 6.49 -0.83
C ARG A 116 7.18 7.19 0.53
N SER A 117 6.04 7.72 0.97
CA SER A 117 5.97 8.46 2.24
C SER A 117 6.13 7.56 3.47
N GLY A 118 6.11 6.24 3.32
CA GLY A 118 6.28 5.27 4.40
C GLY A 118 4.99 4.66 4.95
N HIS A 119 3.83 4.89 4.32
CA HIS A 119 2.60 4.16 4.69
C HIS A 119 2.71 2.69 4.30
N THR A 120 2.21 1.77 5.13
CA THR A 120 2.32 0.33 4.89
C THR A 120 1.02 -0.44 5.09
N ILE A 121 0.88 -1.52 4.33
CA ILE A 121 -0.06 -2.63 4.57
C ILE A 121 0.78 -3.89 4.63
N VAL A 122 0.73 -4.61 5.74
CA VAL A 122 1.62 -5.75 6.04
C VAL A 122 0.76 -6.98 6.37
N LEU A 123 1.11 -8.10 5.73
CA LEU A 123 0.73 -9.45 6.13
C LEU A 123 1.98 -10.09 6.76
N ASP A 124 1.90 -10.41 8.05
CA ASP A 124 2.96 -11.06 8.81
C ASP A 124 2.56 -12.51 9.07
N ASP A 125 3.24 -13.44 8.40
CA ASP A 125 3.08 -14.89 8.50
C ASP A 125 4.12 -15.50 9.46
N THR A 126 4.71 -14.69 10.35
CA THR A 126 5.59 -15.22 11.40
C THR A 126 4.81 -16.19 12.27
N LYS A 127 5.24 -17.45 12.28
CA LYS A 127 4.60 -18.53 13.03
C LYS A 127 4.30 -18.13 14.48
N ASP A 128 3.07 -18.40 14.90
CA ASP A 128 2.54 -18.13 16.25
C ASP A 128 2.52 -16.63 16.61
N LYS A 129 2.63 -15.74 15.61
CA LYS A 129 2.63 -14.26 15.73
C LYS A 129 1.95 -13.59 14.53
N GLU A 130 1.03 -14.30 13.85
CA GLU A 130 0.46 -13.89 12.57
C GLU A 130 -0.42 -12.64 12.69
N LYS A 131 -0.18 -11.65 11.83
CA LYS A 131 -0.81 -10.32 11.94
C LYS A 131 -1.16 -9.70 10.59
N ILE A 132 -2.21 -8.90 10.59
CA ILE A 132 -2.52 -7.94 9.52
C ILE A 132 -2.36 -6.54 10.08
N ILE A 133 -1.54 -5.70 9.44
CA ILE A 133 -1.18 -4.37 9.95
C ILE A 133 -1.34 -3.32 8.85
N ILE A 134 -2.03 -2.22 9.15
CA ILE A 134 -2.10 -1.02 8.30
C ILE A 134 -1.55 0.14 9.12
N GLN A 135 -0.52 0.82 8.61
CA GLN A 135 0.17 1.89 9.31
C GLN A 135 0.38 3.13 8.44
N ASP A 136 0.33 4.29 9.09
CA ASP A 136 0.70 5.54 8.44
C ASP A 136 2.24 5.75 8.36
N LYS A 137 2.66 6.85 7.74
CA LYS A 137 4.08 7.21 7.62
C LYS A 137 4.82 7.34 8.95
N THR A 138 4.12 7.62 10.04
CA THR A 138 4.74 7.72 11.37
C THR A 138 4.98 6.34 11.99
N GLN A 139 4.32 5.30 11.44
CA GLN A 139 4.23 3.94 11.97
C GLN A 139 3.54 3.83 13.34
N LYS A 140 3.01 4.95 13.86
CA LYS A 140 2.37 5.03 15.17
C LYS A 140 0.86 4.91 15.06
N ASN A 141 0.26 5.51 14.04
CA ASN A 141 -1.16 5.34 13.77
C ASN A 141 -1.37 4.01 13.06
N LYS A 142 -2.16 3.11 13.65
CA LYS A 142 -2.19 1.70 13.28
C LYS A 142 -3.59 1.10 13.36
N ILE A 143 -3.88 0.21 12.42
CA ILE A 143 -4.91 -0.82 12.54
C ILE A 143 -4.18 -2.16 12.56
N GLU A 144 -4.42 -2.99 13.57
CA GLU A 144 -3.79 -4.29 13.75
C GLU A 144 -4.85 -5.36 14.02
N ILE A 145 -4.81 -6.45 13.27
CA ILE A 145 -5.47 -7.70 13.60
C ILE A 145 -4.39 -8.67 14.07
N ASP A 146 -4.44 -9.07 15.34
CA ASP A 146 -3.66 -10.16 15.91
C ASP A 146 -4.43 -11.46 15.71
N SER A 147 -3.94 -12.31 14.81
CA SER A 147 -4.63 -13.55 14.42
C SER A 147 -4.46 -14.65 15.47
N VAL A 148 -3.49 -14.50 16.38
CA VAL A 148 -3.20 -15.47 17.44
C VAL A 148 -4.02 -15.12 18.68
N GLY A 149 -3.97 -13.86 19.10
CA GLY A 149 -4.75 -13.33 20.21
C GLY A 149 -6.22 -13.05 19.87
N ASN A 150 -6.64 -13.21 18.61
CA ASN A 150 -7.99 -12.89 18.12
C ASN A 150 -8.46 -11.48 18.50
N LYS A 151 -7.58 -10.49 18.25
CA LYS A 151 -7.74 -9.12 18.74
C LYS A 151 -7.60 -8.10 17.61
N LEU A 152 -8.56 -7.19 17.49
CA LEU A 152 -8.47 -6.01 16.63
C LEU A 152 -8.12 -4.78 17.48
N THR A 153 -7.09 -4.04 17.08
CA THR A 153 -6.70 -2.78 17.71
C THR A 153 -6.59 -1.68 16.66
N ILE A 154 -7.28 -0.55 16.90
CA ILE A 154 -7.13 0.68 16.13
C ILE A 154 -6.56 1.73 17.08
N SER A 155 -5.34 2.22 16.83
CA SER A 155 -4.63 3.08 17.77
C SER A 155 -4.02 4.32 17.10
N PHE A 156 -4.16 5.45 17.79
CA PHE A 156 -3.57 6.74 17.44
C PHE A 156 -2.91 7.30 18.71
N PRO A 157 -1.66 6.92 19.02
CA PRO A 157 -1.10 7.16 20.36
C PRO A 157 -0.55 8.58 20.58
N GLU A 158 -0.29 9.35 19.53
CA GLU A 158 0.32 10.67 19.64
C GLU A 158 -0.69 11.82 19.82
N LYS A 159 -0.21 12.94 20.39
CA LYS A 159 -0.94 14.17 20.73
C LYS A 159 -2.07 13.95 21.72
N LYS A 160 -3.12 13.24 21.29
CA LYS A 160 -4.33 12.92 22.05
C LYS A 160 -4.67 11.47 21.77
N SER A 161 -4.26 10.58 22.68
CA SER A 161 -4.33 9.14 22.43
C SER A 161 -5.77 8.67 22.32
N ASN A 162 -6.08 7.99 21.21
CA ASN A 162 -7.37 7.32 21.00
C ASN A 162 -7.13 5.87 20.64
N GLU A 163 -8.05 5.01 21.08
CA GLU A 163 -7.94 3.57 20.91
C GLU A 163 -9.32 2.92 20.82
N ILE A 164 -9.46 1.96 19.91
CA ILE A 164 -10.58 1.04 19.84
C ILE A 164 -10.02 -0.38 19.85
N VAL A 165 -10.55 -1.22 20.73
CA VAL A 165 -10.13 -2.61 20.88
C VAL A 165 -11.36 -3.51 20.83
N ILE A 166 -11.28 -4.58 20.02
CA ILE A 166 -12.19 -5.72 20.09
C ILE A 166 -11.34 -6.92 20.47
N ASP A 167 -11.63 -7.50 21.63
CA ASP A 167 -10.88 -8.61 22.20
C ASP A 167 -11.79 -9.83 22.27
N SER A 168 -11.53 -10.83 21.43
CA SER A 168 -12.38 -12.03 21.37
C SER A 168 -12.10 -13.00 22.50
N GLU A 169 -10.96 -12.87 23.19
CA GLU A 169 -10.61 -13.73 24.33
C GLU A 169 -11.40 -13.31 25.57
N SER A 170 -11.50 -12.01 25.84
CA SER A 170 -12.35 -11.49 26.93
C SER A 170 -13.81 -11.26 26.52
N GLY A 171 -14.08 -11.13 25.21
CA GLY A 171 -15.37 -10.71 24.66
C GLY A 171 -15.65 -9.21 24.84
N GLU A 172 -14.64 -8.43 25.24
CA GLU A 172 -14.79 -7.00 25.51
C GLU A 172 -14.60 -6.15 24.24
N ILE A 173 -15.43 -5.11 24.12
CA ILE A 173 -15.25 -4.02 23.16
C ILE A 173 -14.97 -2.75 23.95
N THR A 174 -13.82 -2.13 23.68
CA THR A 174 -13.35 -0.94 24.38
C THR A 174 -13.17 0.22 23.42
N VAL A 175 -13.74 1.38 23.76
CA VAL A 175 -13.59 2.63 23.00
C VAL A 175 -13.08 3.70 23.95
N ILE A 176 -11.89 4.23 23.68
CA ILE A 176 -11.21 5.20 24.55
C ILE A 176 -10.85 6.46 23.76
N GLY A 177 -11.39 7.60 24.20
CA GLY A 177 -10.90 8.93 23.83
C GLY A 177 -10.24 9.60 25.04
N LYS A 178 -8.93 9.40 25.25
CA LYS A 178 -8.25 9.70 26.53
C LYS A 178 -8.30 11.18 26.92
N ASP A 179 -8.32 12.08 25.94
CA ASP A 179 -8.09 13.51 26.18
C ASP A 179 -9.33 14.39 26.15
N SER A 180 -10.44 13.96 25.54
CA SER A 180 -11.57 14.85 25.27
C SER A 180 -12.90 14.15 25.51
N ALA A 181 -13.49 13.56 24.48
CA ALA A 181 -14.82 12.97 24.55
C ALA A 181 -14.99 11.90 23.49
N VAL A 182 -15.85 10.92 23.79
CA VAL A 182 -16.53 10.09 22.80
C VAL A 182 -17.90 10.73 22.57
N LYS A 183 -18.16 11.22 21.36
CA LYS A 183 -19.44 11.85 20.98
C LYS A 183 -20.21 10.90 20.07
N ILE A 184 -21.49 10.68 20.37
CA ILE A 184 -22.37 9.85 19.55
C ILE A 184 -23.64 10.67 19.26
N GLU A 185 -23.87 10.96 17.99
CA GLU A 185 -25.04 11.70 17.51
C GLU A 185 -25.76 10.83 16.49
N CYS A 186 -27.03 10.52 16.77
CA CYS A 186 -27.84 9.60 15.98
C CYS A 186 -29.32 9.88 16.22
N LYS A 187 -30.18 9.48 15.28
CA LYS A 187 -31.63 9.61 15.42
C LYS A 187 -32.19 8.77 16.57
N THR A 188 -31.72 7.53 16.71
CA THR A 188 -32.14 6.60 17.75
C THR A 188 -30.93 5.79 18.21
N MET A 189 -30.76 5.67 19.52
CA MET A 189 -29.77 4.79 20.15
C MET A 189 -30.51 3.86 21.10
N GLU A 190 -30.24 2.56 20.99
CA GLU A 190 -30.77 1.52 21.88
C GLU A 190 -29.58 0.78 22.52
N ILE A 191 -29.59 0.66 23.84
CA ILE A 191 -28.53 -0.04 24.61
C ILE A 191 -29.20 -1.10 25.48
N ASN A 192 -28.96 -2.37 25.14
CA ASN A 192 -29.50 -3.52 25.86
C ASN A 192 -28.39 -4.22 26.66
N ALA A 193 -28.44 -4.11 27.99
CA ALA A 193 -27.57 -4.84 28.90
C ALA A 193 -28.38 -5.93 29.65
N LYS A 194 -27.95 -7.19 29.56
CA LYS A 194 -28.66 -8.32 30.21
C LYS A 194 -28.48 -8.38 31.72
N ASP A 195 -27.36 -7.89 32.22
CA ASP A 195 -27.02 -7.88 33.64
C ASP A 195 -27.09 -6.46 34.19
N ALA A 196 -26.15 -5.59 33.80
CA ALA A 196 -26.13 -4.21 34.26
C ALA A 196 -25.61 -3.22 33.21
N LEU A 197 -26.22 -2.03 33.17
CA LEU A 197 -25.66 -0.83 32.53
C LEU A 197 -24.93 0.02 33.58
N LYS A 198 -23.61 0.16 33.47
CA LYS A 198 -22.78 0.94 34.42
C LYS A 198 -22.36 2.27 33.82
N LEU A 199 -22.74 3.37 34.46
CA LEU A 199 -22.33 4.73 34.09
C LEU A 199 -21.50 5.35 35.23
N LYS A 200 -20.25 5.75 34.94
CA LYS A 200 -19.37 6.40 35.92
C LYS A 200 -18.93 7.76 35.39
N SER A 201 -19.38 8.82 36.03
CA SER A 201 -18.99 10.20 35.69
C SER A 201 -19.08 11.11 36.91
N LYS A 202 -18.50 12.31 36.82
CA LYS A 202 -18.73 13.38 37.81
C LYS A 202 -20.12 14.00 37.67
N LYS A 203 -20.70 13.97 36.46
CA LYS A 203 -22.00 14.54 36.11
C LYS A 203 -22.62 13.77 34.94
N VAL A 204 -23.91 13.46 35.03
CA VAL A 204 -24.74 12.98 33.92
C VAL A 204 -25.78 14.07 33.64
N THR A 205 -25.98 14.43 32.37
CA THR A 205 -27.00 15.40 31.94
C THR A 205 -27.89 14.73 30.90
N ILE A 206 -29.21 14.75 31.12
CA ILE A 206 -30.22 14.26 30.17
C ILE A 206 -31.09 15.46 29.81
N ASN A 207 -31.08 15.85 28.54
CA ASN A 207 -31.93 16.91 28.01
C ASN A 207 -33.03 16.25 27.17
N ASP A 208 -34.17 15.97 27.79
CA ASP A 208 -35.27 15.25 27.16
C ASP A 208 -36.58 16.03 27.26
N THR A 209 -37.50 15.74 26.33
CA THR A 209 -38.91 16.12 26.45
C THR A 209 -39.65 15.16 27.39
N SER A 210 -39.23 13.88 27.48
CA SER A 210 -39.84 12.87 28.36
C SER A 210 -38.85 11.77 28.75
N LEU A 211 -38.73 11.44 30.04
CA LEU A 211 -37.90 10.33 30.53
C LEU A 211 -38.78 9.28 31.23
N GLU A 212 -38.74 8.04 30.74
CA GLU A 212 -39.40 6.88 31.36
C GLU A 212 -38.36 5.97 32.05
N ILE A 213 -38.61 5.62 33.30
CA ILE A 213 -37.82 4.66 34.07
C ILE A 213 -38.83 3.68 34.67
N SER A 214 -38.83 2.45 34.17
CA SER A 214 -39.73 1.35 34.59
C SER A 214 -38.96 0.16 35.13
#